data_AF-A0A1E7YRZ1-F1
#
_entry.id   AF-A0A1E7YRZ1-F1
#
_cell.length_a   1.000
_cell.length_b   1.000
_cell.length_c   1.000
_cell.angle_alpha   90.00
_cell.angle_beta   90.00
_cell.angle_gamma   90.00
#
_symmetry.space_group_name_H-M   'P 1'
#
loop_
_entity.id
_entity.type
_entity.pdbx_description
1 polymer ?
#
loop_
_entity_poly.entity_id
_entity_poly.type
_entity_poly.pdbx_seq_one_letter_code
_entity_poly.pdbx_strand_id
1 'polypeptide(L)'
;MDHQELNKRCVELFQNANVRRRMWDARMFWRVGDRMNPTPEELTQPKVDPCELEVMLATAALTESQCAPELDKKEPGRAAFIQRQVREGMRPLLRPAQ
;
A
#
# COMPACT_ATOMS: atom_id res chain seq x y z
N MET A 1 11.69 -6.44 8.12
CA MET A 1 10.32 -6.88 8.44
C MET A 1 9.95 -7.99 7.48
N ASP A 2 9.24 -9.02 7.92
CA ASP A 2 8.87 -10.13 7.02
C ASP A 2 7.79 -9.68 6.01
N HIS A 3 7.80 -10.26 4.80
CA HIS A 3 6.82 -9.93 3.76
C HIS A 3 5.38 -10.22 4.21
N GLN A 4 5.18 -11.26 5.03
CA GLN A 4 3.86 -11.60 5.55
C GLN A 4 3.35 -10.58 6.58
N GLU A 5 4.24 -10.09 7.46
CA GLU A 5 3.93 -9.05 8.43
C GLU A 5 3.62 -7.71 7.76
N LEU A 6 4.42 -7.34 6.75
CA LEU A 6 4.22 -6.13 5.98
C LEU A 6 2.90 -6.16 5.20
N ASN A 7 2.55 -7.30 4.61
CA ASN A 7 1.25 -7.45 3.96
C ASN A 7 0.10 -7.33 4.97
N LYS A 8 0.20 -7.97 6.15
CA LYS A 8 -0.82 -7.84 7.20
C LYS A 8 -1.04 -6.37 7.59
N ARG A 9 0.04 -5.62 7.76
CA ARG A 9 -0.02 -4.17 8.00
C ARG A 9 -0.68 -3.41 6.84
N CYS A 10 -0.37 -3.74 5.59
CA CYS A 10 -1.04 -3.14 4.43
C CYS A 10 -2.55 -3.41 4.45
N VAL A 11 -2.97 -4.65 4.75
CA VAL A 11 -4.37 -5.02 4.86
C VAL A 11 -5.07 -4.23 5.98
N GLU A 12 -4.44 -4.09 7.15
CA GLU A 12 -4.95 -3.29 8.26
C GLU A 12 -5.11 -1.81 7.87
N LEU A 13 -4.08 -1.21 7.26
CA LEU A 13 -4.13 0.17 6.78
C LEU A 13 -5.21 0.35 5.70
N PHE A 14 -5.42 -0.64 4.84
CA PHE A 14 -6.47 -0.60 3.82
C PHE A 14 -7.89 -0.57 4.40
N GLN A 15 -8.09 -1.09 5.62
CA GLN A 15 -9.37 -0.98 6.32
C GLN A 15 -9.60 0.40 6.97
N ASN A 16 -8.58 1.26 7.03
CA ASN A 16 -8.69 2.58 7.65
C ASN A 16 -9.72 3.46 6.92
N ALA A 17 -10.54 4.19 7.68
CA ALA A 17 -11.60 5.04 7.13
C ALA A 17 -11.06 6.09 6.12
N ASN A 18 -9.88 6.65 6.36
CA ASN A 18 -9.27 7.64 5.46
C ASN A 18 -8.82 7.00 4.14
N VAL A 19 -8.35 5.75 4.19
CA VAL A 19 -7.96 4.99 2.99
C VAL A 19 -9.19 4.56 2.20
N ARG A 20 -10.23 4.05 2.86
CA ARG A 20 -11.49 3.66 2.22
C ARG A 20 -12.16 4.84 1.48
N ARG A 21 -12.04 6.07 1.99
CA ARG A 21 -12.51 7.29 1.31
C ARG A 21 -11.82 7.57 -0.03
N ARG A 22 -10.65 6.97 -0.28
CA ARG A 22 -9.96 7.07 -1.58
C ARG A 22 -10.56 6.19 -2.67
N MET A 23 -11.51 5.31 -2.32
CA MET A 23 -12.20 4.41 -3.25
C MET A 23 -11.25 3.55 -4.10
N TRP A 24 -10.08 3.19 -3.54
CA TRP A 24 -9.17 2.27 -4.19
C TRP A 24 -9.69 0.84 -4.06
N ASP A 25 -9.64 0.09 -5.17
CA ASP A 25 -10.10 -1.29 -5.21
C ASP A 25 -8.96 -2.24 -4.82
N ALA A 26 -9.25 -3.24 -3.97
CA ALA A 26 -8.25 -4.22 -3.54
C ALA A 26 -7.59 -4.96 -4.73
N ARG A 27 -8.31 -5.16 -5.84
CA ARG A 27 -7.78 -5.78 -7.07
C ARG A 27 -6.61 -5.02 -7.68
N MET A 28 -6.48 -3.73 -7.36
CA MET A 28 -5.35 -2.90 -7.80
C MET A 28 -4.04 -3.31 -7.15
N PHE A 29 -4.07 -3.84 -5.92
CA PHE A 29 -2.87 -4.12 -5.14
C PHE A 29 -2.68 -5.60 -4.80
N TRP A 30 -3.75 -6.41 -4.79
CA TRP A 30 -3.70 -7.83 -4.46
C TRP A 30 -4.21 -8.72 -5.60
N ARG A 31 -3.71 -9.96 -5.63
CA ARG A 31 -4.24 -11.06 -6.45
C ARG A 31 -5.43 -11.68 -5.73
N VAL A 32 -6.63 -11.39 -6.22
CA VAL A 32 -7.90 -11.89 -5.62
C VAL A 32 -8.77 -12.66 -6.62
N GLY A 33 -8.24 -13.00 -7.80
CA GLY A 33 -8.96 -13.71 -8.86
C GLY A 33 -10.21 -12.94 -9.32
N ASP A 34 -11.31 -13.65 -9.51
CA ASP A 34 -12.61 -13.11 -9.95
C ASP A 34 -13.47 -12.55 -8.81
N ARG A 35 -12.91 -12.40 -7.60
CA ARG A 35 -13.66 -11.88 -6.45
C ARG A 35 -13.88 -10.38 -6.59
N MET A 36 -15.15 -9.99 -6.59
CA MET A 36 -15.56 -8.59 -6.70
C MET A 36 -15.34 -7.80 -5.40
N ASN A 37 -15.53 -8.43 -4.24
CA ASN A 37 -15.39 -7.81 -2.91
C ASN A 37 -14.60 -8.75 -1.98
N PRO A 38 -13.27 -8.85 -2.13
CA PRO A 38 -12.46 -9.72 -1.30
C PRO A 38 -12.47 -9.25 0.16
N THR A 39 -12.52 -10.19 1.10
CA THR A 39 -12.39 -9.89 2.54
C THR A 39 -10.92 -9.62 2.90
N PRO A 40 -10.62 -8.95 4.03
CA PRO A 40 -9.25 -8.68 4.45
C PRO A 40 -8.39 -9.95 4.55
N GLU A 41 -8.96 -11.06 5.00
CA GLU A 41 -8.30 -12.36 5.15
C GLU A 41 -7.90 -12.98 3.80
N GLU A 42 -8.54 -12.56 2.71
CA GLU A 42 -8.26 -13.03 1.36
C GLU A 42 -7.12 -12.25 0.68
N LEU A 43 -6.71 -11.11 1.25
CA LEU A 43 -5.65 -10.25 0.72
C LEU A 43 -4.26 -10.76 1.11
N THR A 44 -3.89 -11.93 0.59
CA THR A 44 -2.64 -12.63 0.97
C THR A 44 -1.47 -12.37 0.03
N GLN A 45 -1.73 -12.07 -1.24
CA GLN A 45 -0.71 -11.95 -2.28
C GLN A 45 -0.72 -10.56 -2.95
N PRO A 46 0.17 -9.64 -2.53
CA PRO A 46 0.38 -8.38 -3.22
C PRO A 46 0.85 -8.58 -4.67
N LYS A 47 0.29 -7.78 -5.60
CA LYS A 47 0.77 -7.62 -6.98
C LYS A 47 1.87 -6.57 -7.09
N VAL A 48 1.90 -5.65 -6.13
CA VAL A 48 2.80 -4.51 -6.06
C VAL A 48 3.80 -4.70 -4.93
N ASP A 49 4.90 -3.96 -4.97
CA ASP A 49 5.88 -3.93 -3.90
C ASP A 49 5.19 -3.63 -2.55
N PRO A 50 5.26 -4.55 -1.56
CA PRO A 50 4.57 -4.37 -0.29
C PRO A 50 5.05 -3.15 0.50
N CYS A 51 6.30 -2.71 0.29
CA CYS A 51 6.89 -1.59 1.00
C CYS A 51 6.40 -0.27 0.43
N GLU A 52 6.33 -0.15 -0.90
CA GLU A 52 5.70 0.99 -1.57
C GLU A 52 4.19 1.07 -1.28
N LEU A 53 3.51 -0.09 -1.24
CA LEU A 53 2.11 -0.16 -0.85
C LEU A 53 1.89 0.33 0.57
N GLU A 54 2.73 -0.07 1.53
CA GLU A 54 2.65 0.41 2.91
C GLU A 54 2.84 1.92 2.99
N VAL A 55 3.82 2.49 2.30
CA VAL A 55 4.04 3.95 2.27
C VAL A 55 2.79 4.66 1.75
N MET A 56 2.21 4.16 0.65
CA MET A 56 1.00 4.72 0.05
C MET A 56 -0.18 4.67 1.03
N LEU A 57 -0.44 3.50 1.63
CA LEU A 57 -1.56 3.28 2.54
C LEU A 57 -1.40 4.03 3.85
N ALA A 58 -0.19 4.06 4.43
CA ALA A 58 0.11 4.82 5.64
C ALA A 58 -0.08 6.32 5.42
N THR A 59 0.36 6.84 4.27
CA THR A 59 0.13 8.25 3.90
C THR A 59 -1.36 8.55 3.79
N ALA A 60 -2.13 7.68 3.14
CA ALA A 60 -3.57 7.85 3.01
C ALA A 60 -4.31 7.69 4.35
N ALA A 61 -3.80 6.85 5.26
CA ALA A 61 -4.31 6.68 6.62
C ALA A 61 -3.96 7.84 7.56
N LEU A 62 -3.08 8.75 7.14
CA LEU A 62 -2.50 9.83 7.98
C LEU A 62 -1.65 9.27 9.13
N THR A 63 -0.94 8.17 8.88
CA THR A 63 -0.04 7.52 9.84
C THR A 63 1.38 7.48 9.31
N GLU A 64 2.36 7.35 10.20
CA GLU A 64 3.75 7.18 9.79
C GLU A 64 3.96 5.83 9.10
N SER A 65 4.76 5.86 8.02
CA SER A 65 5.16 4.67 7.28
C SER A 65 6.38 4.05 7.93
N GLN A 66 6.35 2.73 8.11
CA GLN A 66 7.51 1.98 8.59
C GLN A 66 8.52 1.70 7.46
N CYS A 67 8.03 1.65 6.22
CA CYS A 67 8.82 1.32 5.05
C CYS A 67 9.50 2.53 4.40
N ALA A 68 9.03 3.76 4.65
CA ALA A 68 9.58 4.96 4.03
C ALA A 68 11.09 5.14 4.23
N PRO A 69 11.67 4.98 5.45
CA PRO A 69 13.11 5.12 5.64
C PRO A 69 13.94 4.05 4.92
N GLU A 70 13.43 2.82 4.84
CA GLU A 70 14.10 1.74 4.13
C GLU A 70 14.03 1.91 2.61
N LEU A 71 12.87 2.35 2.11
CA LEU A 71 12.67 2.64 0.70
C LEU A 71 13.57 3.79 0.23
N ASP A 72 13.72 4.84 1.04
CA ASP A 72 14.57 5.99 0.72
C ASP A 72 16.06 5.64 0.73
N LYS A 73 16.50 4.69 1.58
CA LYS A 73 17.86 4.14 1.54
C LYS A 73 18.15 3.37 0.26
N LYS A 74 17.17 2.62 -0.25
CA LYS A 74 17.30 1.86 -1.51
C LYS A 74 17.21 2.78 -2.72
N GLU A 75 16.29 3.73 -2.68
CA GLU A 75 16.06 4.69 -3.74
C GLU A 75 15.65 6.06 -3.19
N PRO A 76 16.61 6.99 -3.12
CA PRO A 76 16.37 8.33 -2.59
C PRO A 76 15.24 9.05 -3.33
N GLY A 77 14.28 9.59 -2.58
CA GLY A 77 13.14 10.35 -3.09
C GLY A 77 11.92 9.52 -3.47
N ARG A 78 12.02 8.18 -3.53
CA ARG A 78 10.90 7.32 -3.92
C ARG A 78 9.74 7.38 -2.92
N ALA A 79 10.05 7.32 -1.62
CA ALA A 79 9.04 7.44 -0.57
C ALA A 79 8.35 8.82 -0.59
N ALA A 80 9.13 9.90 -0.74
CA ALA A 80 8.62 11.26 -0.82
C ALA A 80 7.70 11.47 -2.04
N PHE A 81 8.05 10.87 -3.19
CA PHE A 81 7.22 10.90 -4.40
C PHE A 81 5.85 10.24 -4.18
N ILE A 82 5.83 9.03 -3.61
CA ILE A 82 4.59 8.30 -3.28
C ILE A 82 3.73 9.14 -2.32
N GLN A 83 4.35 9.64 -1.25
CA GLN A 83 3.66 10.45 -0.24
C GLN A 83 3.01 11.71 -0.86
N ARG A 84 3.75 12.41 -1.72
CA ARG A 84 3.26 13.61 -2.39
C ARG A 84 2.04 13.31 -3.25
N GLN A 85 2.10 12.29 -4.10
CA GLN A 85 0.97 11.92 -4.97
C GLN A 85 -0.27 11.58 -4.16
N VAL A 86 -0.13 10.79 -3.09
CA VAL A 86 -1.26 10.43 -2.23
C VAL A 86 -1.90 11.66 -1.59
N ARG A 87 -1.09 12.60 -1.12
CA ARG A 87 -1.57 13.87 -0.56
C ARG A 87 -2.33 14.72 -1.58
N GLU A 88 -1.89 14.71 -2.83
CA GLU A 88 -2.54 15.40 -3.96
C GLU A 88 -3.81 14.69 -4.47
N GLY A 89 -4.23 13.57 -3.85
CA GLY A 89 -5.42 12.84 -4.26
C GLY A 89 -5.14 11.73 -5.29
N MET A 90 -3.91 11.65 -5.79
CA MET A 90 -3.52 10.75 -6.87
C MET A 90 -3.15 9.37 -6.35
N ARG A 91 -3.33 8.36 -7.22
CA ARG A 91 -2.81 7.01 -7.00
C ARG A 91 -1.42 6.90 -7.64
N PRO A 92 -0.35 6.79 -6.84
CA PRO A 92 1.00 6.65 -7.38
C PRO A 92 1.17 5.34 -8.15
N LEU A 93 2.06 5.36 -9.14
CA LEU A 93 2.48 4.15 -9.83
C LEU A 93 3.42 3.36 -8.92
N LEU A 94 2.91 2.25 -8.39
CA LEU A 94 3.69 1.31 -7.57
C LEU A 94 4.42 0.30 -8.47
N ARG A 95 5.56 -0.17 -7.98
CA ARG A 95 6.33 -1.25 -8.64
C ARG A 95 5.64 -2.59 -8.49
N PRO A 96 5.86 -3.52 -9.43
CA PRO A 96 5.41 -4.90 -9.25
C PRO A 96 6.14 -5.55 -8.06
N ALA A 97 5.48 -6.49 -7.38
CA ALA A 97 6.13 -7.34 -6.39
C ALA A 97 7.25 -8.16 -7.07
N GLN A 98 8.44 -8.20 -6.46
CA GLN A 98 9.55 -9.05 -6.89
C GLN A 98 9.40 -10.47 -6.38
#